data_AF-A0A0G0N7J8-F1
#
_entry.id   AF-A0A0G0N7J8-F1
#
_cell.length_a   1.000
_cell.length_b   1.000
_cell.length_c   1.000
_cell.angle_alpha   90.00
_cell.angle_beta   90.00
_cell.angle_gamma   90.00
#
_symmetry.space_group_name_H-M   'P 1'
#
loop_
_entity.id
_entity.type
_entity.pdbx_description
1 polymer ?
#
loop_
_entity_poly.entity_id
_entity_poly.type
_entity_poly.pdbx_seq_one_letter_code
_entity_poly.pdbx_strand_id
1 'polypeptide(L)'
;MFDEKVSHPHTSHPVGSEQQVLEDIELVNLELELGGIEKKPTIYLLNVDEEKVNQVDQLTKLIEEKYRGKALAIAGKLEEEMIDLDNVEKAEMFKMLQWERSGLERLILEAYKLLDLVSFYTIKPSSAKATEGRGVGNQVSAWSLKKGGTALDAAERVHTDFAKKFIKAEVINVSSLLDIGGWKEAKEKGKIRLEGKDYIVQDKDIIEFKVGQ
;
A
#
# COMPACT_ATOMS: atom_id res chain seq x y z
N MET A 1 -6.69 -28.90 -1.97
CA MET A 1 -7.41 -29.94 -2.74
C MET A 1 -7.84 -29.26 -4.03
N PHE A 2 -7.13 -29.48 -5.14
CA PHE A 2 -7.56 -28.98 -6.44
C PHE A 2 -8.86 -29.71 -6.79
N ASP A 3 -9.96 -28.97 -6.93
CA ASP A 3 -11.22 -29.57 -7.35
C ASP A 3 -11.16 -29.76 -8.87
N GLU A 4 -10.86 -30.98 -9.30
CA GLU A 4 -10.88 -31.41 -10.72
C GLU A 4 -12.24 -31.15 -11.41
N LYS A 5 -13.29 -30.79 -10.66
CA LYS A 5 -14.63 -30.52 -11.21
C LYS A 5 -14.95 -29.05 -11.44
N VAL A 6 -14.06 -28.12 -11.09
CA VAL A 6 -14.17 -26.74 -11.59
C VAL A 6 -13.56 -26.69 -12.99
N SER A 7 -14.22 -27.37 -13.93
CA SER A 7 -13.99 -27.19 -15.35
C SER A 7 -14.55 -25.83 -15.72
N HIS A 8 -13.68 -24.86 -16.02
CA HIS A 8 -14.09 -23.77 -16.91
C HIS A 8 -14.50 -24.44 -18.23
N PRO A 9 -15.77 -24.41 -18.65
CA PRO A 9 -16.27 -25.24 -19.75
C PRO A 9 -15.74 -24.85 -21.15
N HIS A 10 -14.74 -23.98 -21.23
CA HIS A 10 -14.31 -23.32 -22.47
C HIS A 10 -12.78 -23.12 -22.55
N THR A 11 -11.97 -24.10 -22.15
CA THR A 11 -10.52 -23.97 -22.38
C THR A 11 -10.16 -24.44 -23.80
N SER A 12 -10.22 -23.50 -24.75
CA SER A 12 -9.56 -23.53 -26.07
C SER A 12 -8.05 -23.78 -25.96
N HIS A 13 -7.46 -23.47 -24.79
CA HIS A 13 -6.03 -23.50 -24.53
C HIS A 13 -5.67 -24.25 -23.22
N PRO A 14 -4.45 -24.82 -23.11
CA PRO A 14 -3.99 -25.50 -21.89
C PRO A 14 -4.04 -24.59 -20.66
N VAL A 15 -4.37 -25.18 -19.50
CA VAL A 15 -4.43 -24.45 -18.22
C VAL A 15 -3.08 -23.79 -17.92
N GLY A 16 -3.09 -22.48 -17.68
CA GLY A 16 -1.90 -21.68 -17.40
C GLY A 16 -1.05 -21.34 -18.62
N SER A 17 -1.55 -21.57 -19.83
CA SER A 17 -0.89 -21.10 -21.07
C SER A 17 -1.07 -19.59 -21.25
N GLU A 18 -0.11 -18.96 -21.94
CA GLU A 18 -0.18 -17.54 -22.28
C GLU A 18 -1.46 -17.19 -23.05
N GLN A 19 -1.87 -18.02 -24.01
CA GLN A 19 -3.10 -17.78 -24.77
C GLN A 19 -4.34 -17.77 -23.87
N GLN A 20 -4.43 -18.72 -22.94
CA GLN A 20 -5.56 -18.75 -22.00
C GLN A 20 -5.60 -17.48 -21.15
N VAL A 21 -4.46 -17.05 -20.59
CA VAL A 21 -4.40 -15.84 -19.75
C VAL A 21 -4.85 -14.60 -20.53
N LEU A 22 -4.43 -14.49 -21.80
CA LEU A 22 -4.83 -13.36 -22.64
C LEU A 22 -6.33 -13.38 -22.97
N GLU A 23 -6.91 -14.54 -23.27
CA GLU A 23 -8.35 -14.71 -23.50
C GLU A 23 -9.16 -14.39 -22.24
N ASP A 24 -8.72 -14.87 -21.07
CA ASP A 24 -9.39 -14.58 -19.79
C ASP A 24 -9.40 -13.07 -19.52
N ILE A 25 -8.30 -12.37 -19.80
CA ILE A 25 -8.24 -10.90 -19.65
C ILE A 25 -9.18 -10.20 -20.64
N GLU A 26 -9.29 -10.66 -21.89
CA GLU A 26 -10.23 -10.10 -22.87
C GLU A 26 -11.67 -10.27 -22.42
N LEU A 27 -12.01 -11.44 -21.89
CA LEU A 27 -13.35 -11.70 -21.35
C LEU A 27 -13.67 -10.77 -20.19
N VAL A 28 -12.77 -10.64 -19.22
CA VAL A 28 -12.95 -9.72 -18.08
C VAL A 28 -13.08 -8.28 -18.55
N ASN A 29 -12.25 -7.82 -19.49
CA ASN A 29 -12.34 -6.46 -20.01
C ASN A 29 -13.67 -6.20 -20.73
N LEU A 30 -14.19 -7.17 -21.47
CA LEU A 30 -15.51 -7.08 -22.09
C LEU A 30 -16.62 -6.98 -21.03
N GLU A 31 -16.55 -7.77 -19.96
CA GLU A 31 -17.51 -7.68 -18.84
C GLU A 31 -17.47 -6.30 -18.16
N LEU A 32 -16.27 -5.74 -17.96
CA LEU A 32 -16.10 -4.40 -17.41
C LEU A 32 -16.68 -3.31 -18.31
N GLU A 33 -16.53 -3.45 -19.63
CA GLU A 33 -17.12 -2.54 -20.63
C GLU A 33 -18.64 -2.63 -20.66
N LEU A 34 -19.20 -3.85 -20.66
CA LEU A 34 -20.65 -4.07 -20.58
C LEU A 34 -21.23 -3.54 -19.27
N GLY A 35 -20.44 -3.56 -18.19
CA GLY A 35 -20.78 -2.97 -16.90
C GLY A 35 -20.59 -1.45 -16.80
N GLY A 36 -20.00 -0.79 -17.81
CA GLY A 36 -19.75 0.66 -17.83
C GLY A 36 -18.74 1.15 -16.79
N ILE A 37 -17.82 0.28 -16.37
CA ILE A 37 -16.78 0.58 -15.35
C ILE A 37 -15.35 0.41 -15.89
N GLU A 38 -15.18 0.24 -17.19
CA GLU A 38 -13.92 0.07 -17.91
C GLU A 38 -12.93 1.23 -17.75
N LYS A 39 -13.43 2.41 -17.35
CA LYS A 39 -12.60 3.59 -17.07
C LYS A 39 -11.92 3.57 -15.70
N LYS A 40 -12.31 2.64 -14.82
CA LYS A 40 -11.66 2.51 -13.50
C LYS A 40 -10.24 1.99 -13.71
N PRO A 41 -9.26 2.52 -12.98
CA PRO A 41 -7.90 2.02 -13.08
C PRO A 41 -7.83 0.60 -12.53
N THR A 42 -7.09 -0.29 -13.20
CA THR A 42 -7.11 -1.74 -12.96
C THR A 42 -5.70 -2.30 -12.78
N ILE A 43 -5.58 -3.30 -11.91
CA ILE A 43 -4.38 -4.14 -11.74
C ILE A 43 -4.77 -5.56 -12.13
N TYR A 44 -4.01 -6.16 -13.02
CA TYR A 44 -4.11 -7.57 -13.37
C TYR A 44 -3.23 -8.37 -12.42
N LEU A 45 -3.83 -9.28 -11.65
CA LEU A 45 -3.13 -10.10 -10.68
C LEU A 45 -3.16 -11.57 -11.12
N LEU A 46 -2.02 -12.06 -11.59
CA LEU A 46 -1.85 -13.45 -12.03
C LEU A 46 -1.52 -14.31 -10.82
N ASN A 47 -2.44 -15.20 -10.46
CA ASN A 47 -2.18 -16.22 -9.45
C ASN A 47 -1.43 -17.40 -10.09
N VAL A 48 -0.20 -17.63 -9.67
CA VAL A 48 0.71 -18.63 -10.26
C VAL A 48 1.32 -19.52 -9.20
N ASP A 49 1.82 -20.69 -9.62
CA ASP A 49 2.59 -21.56 -8.74
C ASP A 49 3.89 -20.86 -8.28
N GLU A 50 4.34 -21.16 -7.06
CA GLU A 50 5.54 -20.57 -6.46
C GLU A 50 6.79 -20.67 -7.35
N GLU A 51 6.94 -21.79 -8.06
CA GLU A 51 8.06 -22.04 -8.98
C GLU A 51 8.05 -21.14 -10.23
N LYS A 52 6.88 -20.60 -10.59
CA LYS A 52 6.65 -19.83 -11.81
C LYS A 52 6.60 -18.33 -11.57
N VAL A 53 6.57 -17.86 -10.33
CA VAL A 53 6.48 -16.42 -10.00
C VAL A 53 7.59 -15.60 -10.66
N ASN A 54 8.80 -16.15 -10.75
CA ASN A 54 9.95 -15.47 -11.37
C ASN A 54 10.00 -15.63 -12.90
N GLN A 55 9.16 -16.49 -13.47
CA GLN A 55 9.15 -16.83 -14.91
C GLN A 55 8.09 -16.04 -15.69
N VAL A 56 7.15 -15.40 -15.00
CA VAL A 56 6.03 -14.66 -15.62
C VAL A 56 6.34 -13.19 -15.90
N ASP A 57 7.57 -12.75 -15.73
CA ASP A 57 8.01 -11.38 -16.05
C ASP A 57 7.78 -10.99 -17.52
N GLN A 58 7.87 -11.95 -18.45
CA GLN A 58 7.57 -11.69 -19.86
C GLN A 58 6.07 -11.55 -20.10
N LEU A 59 5.27 -12.39 -19.44
CA LEU A 59 3.81 -12.38 -19.55
C LEU A 59 3.21 -11.12 -18.93
N THR A 60 3.69 -10.69 -17.76
CA THR A 60 3.23 -9.44 -17.12
C THR A 60 3.54 -8.23 -17.98
N LYS A 61 4.73 -8.16 -18.60
CA LYS A 61 5.06 -7.10 -19.55
C LYS A 61 4.16 -7.11 -20.78
N LEU A 62 3.91 -8.28 -21.36
CA LEU A 62 3.01 -8.42 -22.50
C LEU A 62 1.60 -7.92 -22.17
N ILE A 63 1.10 -8.24 -20.97
CA ILE A 63 -0.20 -7.77 -20.48
C ILE A 63 -0.19 -6.25 -20.31
N GLU A 64 0.86 -5.66 -19.72
CA GLU A 64 1.01 -4.20 -19.57
C GLU A 64 1.10 -3.45 -20.90
N GLU A 65 1.67 -4.08 -21.94
CA GLU A 65 1.75 -3.52 -23.29
C GLU A 65 0.42 -3.61 -24.02
N LYS A 66 -0.28 -4.74 -23.89
CA LYS A 66 -1.55 -5.00 -24.59
C LYS A 66 -2.74 -4.31 -23.93
N TYR A 67 -2.73 -4.20 -22.60
CA TYR A 67 -3.85 -3.69 -21.82
C TYR A 67 -3.43 -2.49 -20.96
N ARG A 68 -4.34 -1.52 -20.76
CA ARG A 68 -4.09 -0.34 -19.94
C ARG A 68 -4.24 -0.67 -18.45
N GLY A 69 -3.26 -1.38 -17.88
CA GLY A 69 -3.24 -1.71 -16.45
C GLY A 69 -1.91 -2.32 -16.03
N LYS A 70 -1.57 -2.20 -14.74
CA LYS A 70 -0.36 -2.82 -14.18
C LYS A 70 -0.60 -4.33 -14.06
N ALA A 71 0.39 -5.16 -14.36
CA ALA A 71 0.30 -6.60 -14.16
C ALA A 71 1.29 -7.05 -13.07
N LEU A 72 0.81 -7.92 -12.17
CA LEU A 72 1.60 -8.49 -11.09
C LEU A 72 1.34 -9.99 -10.99
N ALA A 73 2.35 -10.73 -10.55
CA ALA A 73 2.22 -12.13 -10.24
C ALA A 73 2.28 -12.38 -8.74
N ILE A 74 1.47 -13.31 -8.26
CA ILE A 74 1.39 -13.72 -6.85
C ILE A 74 1.23 -15.23 -6.77
N ALA A 75 1.85 -15.84 -5.77
CA ALA A 75 1.56 -17.22 -5.40
C ALA A 75 0.61 -17.22 -4.22
N GLY A 76 -0.70 -17.22 -4.47
CA GLY A 76 -1.72 -17.01 -3.44
C GLY A 76 -1.61 -18.01 -2.28
N LYS A 77 -1.32 -19.28 -2.60
CA LYS A 77 -1.15 -20.34 -1.59
C LYS A 77 0.07 -20.07 -0.69
N LEU A 78 1.18 -19.65 -1.27
CA LEU A 78 2.38 -19.33 -0.51
C LEU A 78 2.18 -18.09 0.36
N GLU A 79 1.46 -17.07 -0.13
CA GLU A 79 1.14 -15.88 0.66
C GLU A 79 0.23 -16.20 1.85
N GLU A 80 -0.68 -17.18 1.71
CA GLU A 80 -1.50 -17.68 2.82
C GLU A 80 -0.63 -18.34 3.89
N GLU A 81 0.28 -19.22 3.48
CA GLU A 81 1.23 -19.88 4.40
C GLU A 81 2.15 -18.86 5.10
N MET A 82 2.51 -17.77 4.42
CA MET A 82 3.29 -16.68 5.01
C MET A 82 2.58 -15.94 6.13
N ILE A 83 1.26 -15.89 6.19
CA ILE A 83 0.55 -15.07 7.19
C ILE A 83 0.91 -15.51 8.61
N ASP A 84 1.02 -16.83 8.81
CA ASP A 84 1.23 -17.46 10.11
C ASP A 84 2.72 -17.50 10.54
N LEU A 85 3.64 -17.22 9.63
CA LEU A 85 5.08 -17.22 9.90
C LEU A 85 5.51 -15.99 10.71
N ASP A 86 6.49 -16.20 11.60
CA ASP A 86 7.14 -15.11 12.31
C ASP A 86 8.10 -14.32 11.39
N ASN A 87 8.65 -13.21 11.91
CA ASN A 87 9.52 -12.34 11.11
C ASN A 87 10.86 -13.01 10.71
N VAL A 88 11.34 -13.98 11.50
CA VAL A 88 12.59 -14.70 11.23
C VAL A 88 12.34 -15.71 10.12
N GLU A 89 11.28 -16.49 10.24
CA GLU A 89 10.85 -17.48 9.25
C GLU A 89 10.54 -16.83 7.89
N LYS A 90 9.84 -15.69 7.89
CA LYS A 90 9.61 -14.89 6.68
C LYS A 90 10.89 -14.47 5.99
N ALA A 91 11.87 -13.99 6.77
CA ALA A 91 13.14 -13.52 6.23
C ALA A 91 13.96 -14.69 5.62
N GLU A 92 13.94 -15.86 6.26
CA GLU A 92 14.58 -17.06 5.72
C GLU A 92 13.92 -17.51 4.42
N MET A 93 12.59 -17.51 4.36
CA MET A 93 11.86 -17.91 3.17
C MET A 93 12.07 -16.93 2.00
N PHE A 94 12.05 -15.63 2.24
CA PHE A 94 12.39 -14.61 1.22
C PHE A 94 13.80 -14.81 0.67
N LYS A 95 14.76 -15.16 1.52
CA LYS A 95 16.13 -15.46 1.09
C LYS A 95 16.20 -16.73 0.23
N MET A 96 15.45 -17.78 0.57
CA MET A 96 15.39 -19.02 -0.21
C MET A 96 14.75 -18.81 -1.59
N LEU A 97 13.69 -18.01 -1.65
CA LEU A 97 12.94 -17.72 -2.89
C LEU A 97 13.55 -16.58 -3.72
N GLN A 98 14.60 -15.93 -3.21
CA GLN A 98 15.21 -14.73 -3.79
C GLN A 98 14.21 -13.58 -3.99
N TRP A 99 13.29 -13.41 -3.05
CA TRP A 99 12.30 -12.34 -3.07
C TRP A 99 12.72 -11.21 -2.14
N GLU A 100 12.59 -9.97 -2.61
CA GLU A 100 12.81 -8.80 -1.74
C GLU A 100 11.57 -8.45 -0.90
N ARG A 101 10.38 -8.82 -1.38
CA ARG A 101 9.08 -8.49 -0.79
C ARG A 101 8.04 -9.55 -1.13
N SER A 102 7.01 -9.67 -0.30
CA SER A 102 5.89 -10.56 -0.60
C SER A 102 5.07 -10.04 -1.80
N GLY A 103 4.35 -10.94 -2.48
CA GLY A 103 3.39 -10.61 -3.52
C GLY A 103 2.27 -9.71 -3.01
N LEU A 104 1.77 -9.94 -1.79
CA LEU A 104 0.79 -9.07 -1.14
C LEU A 104 1.36 -7.66 -0.90
N GLU A 105 2.59 -7.53 -0.41
CA GLU A 105 3.22 -6.23 -0.21
C GLU A 105 3.37 -5.45 -1.52
N ARG A 106 3.77 -6.13 -2.61
CA ARG A 106 3.84 -5.54 -3.95
C ARG A 106 2.47 -5.07 -4.43
N LEU A 107 1.43 -5.89 -4.25
CA LEU A 107 0.06 -5.54 -4.60
C LEU A 107 -0.44 -4.32 -3.83
N ILE A 108 -0.19 -4.24 -2.51
CA ILE A 108 -0.58 -3.10 -1.68
C ILE A 108 0.07 -1.81 -2.20
N LEU A 109 1.38 -1.85 -2.51
CA LEU A 109 2.10 -0.68 -2.99
C LEU A 109 1.61 -0.21 -4.36
N GLU A 110 1.34 -1.14 -5.27
CA GLU A 110 0.77 -0.78 -6.58
C GLU A 110 -0.68 -0.27 -6.45
N ALA A 111 -1.49 -0.83 -5.55
CA ALA A 111 -2.83 -0.31 -5.27
C ALA A 111 -2.80 1.13 -4.72
N TYR A 112 -1.86 1.44 -3.82
CA TYR A 112 -1.65 2.80 -3.33
C TYR A 112 -1.28 3.77 -4.46
N LYS A 113 -0.38 3.35 -5.38
CA LYS A 113 -0.02 4.15 -6.56
C LYS A 113 -1.20 4.33 -7.51
N LEU A 114 -1.97 3.27 -7.76
CA LEU A 114 -3.11 3.26 -8.65
C LEU A 114 -4.20 4.24 -8.19
N LEU A 115 -4.42 4.31 -6.87
CA LEU A 115 -5.38 5.20 -6.24
C LEU A 115 -4.82 6.61 -5.98
N ASP A 116 -3.56 6.87 -6.38
CA ASP A 116 -2.84 8.12 -6.18
C ASP A 116 -2.87 8.56 -4.70
N LEU A 117 -2.54 7.62 -3.80
CA LEU A 117 -2.53 7.83 -2.35
C LEU A 117 -1.12 8.13 -1.85
N VAL A 118 -1.05 9.01 -0.85
CA VAL A 118 0.13 9.30 -0.03
C VAL A 118 -0.13 8.88 1.42
N SER A 119 0.92 8.52 2.14
CA SER A 119 0.82 8.19 3.57
C SER A 119 1.45 9.30 4.41
N PHE A 120 0.71 9.81 5.39
CA PHE A 120 1.25 10.71 6.40
C PHE A 120 1.11 10.10 7.80
N TYR A 121 1.88 10.61 8.75
CA TYR A 121 1.97 10.06 10.08
C TYR A 121 1.61 11.10 11.14
N THR A 122 1.02 10.64 12.23
CA THR A 122 0.82 11.46 13.44
C THR A 122 1.48 10.77 14.61
N ILE A 123 2.18 11.54 15.44
CA ILE A 123 2.77 11.06 16.69
C ILE A 123 1.96 11.65 17.84
N LYS A 124 1.31 10.79 18.62
CA LYS A 124 0.62 11.19 19.85
C LYS A 124 1.45 10.76 21.07
N PRO A 125 1.69 11.64 22.05
CA PRO A 125 2.21 11.23 23.33
C PRO A 125 1.26 10.20 23.94
N SER A 126 1.75 9.02 24.30
CA SER A 126 0.90 8.03 24.97
C SER A 126 0.58 8.50 26.38
N SER A 127 -0.70 8.66 26.69
CA SER A 127 -1.20 8.87 28.05
C SER A 127 -1.39 7.55 28.81
N ALA A 128 -1.08 6.40 28.19
CA ALA A 128 -1.22 5.11 28.83
C ALA A 128 -0.13 4.95 29.90
N LYS A 129 -0.55 4.74 31.15
CA LYS A 129 0.32 4.25 32.21
C LYS A 129 0.99 2.97 31.71
N ALA A 130 2.30 2.86 31.92
CA ALA A 130 3.10 1.67 31.63
C ALA A 130 2.32 0.43 32.09
N THR A 131 1.80 -0.33 31.14
CA THR A 131 1.28 -1.67 31.42
C THR A 131 2.44 -2.59 31.11
N GLU A 132 2.81 -3.43 32.08
CA GLU A 132 4.00 -4.29 32.03
C GLU A 132 4.20 -4.91 30.63
N GLY A 133 5.34 -4.62 30.01
CA GLY A 133 5.73 -5.14 28.69
C GLY A 133 5.54 -4.19 27.50
N ARG A 134 4.78 -3.08 27.62
CA ARG A 134 4.75 -2.01 26.59
C ARG A 134 5.33 -0.73 27.20
N GLY A 135 6.48 -0.31 26.69
CA GLY A 135 7.11 0.94 27.11
C GLY A 135 6.17 2.14 27.02
N VAL A 136 6.39 3.16 27.85
CA VAL A 136 5.72 4.47 27.75
C VAL A 136 6.26 5.17 26.50
N GLY A 137 5.78 4.75 25.33
CA GLY A 137 6.22 5.23 24.02
C GLY A 137 5.14 6.04 23.33
N ASN A 138 5.54 6.95 22.43
CA ASN A 138 4.59 7.68 21.61
C ASN A 138 3.81 6.72 20.70
N GLN A 139 2.51 6.94 20.54
CA GLN A 139 1.69 6.22 19.57
C GLN A 139 1.88 6.86 18.19
N VAL A 140 2.42 6.09 17.25
CA VAL A 140 2.53 6.49 15.85
C VAL A 140 1.35 5.89 15.08
N SER A 141 0.67 6.71 14.29
CA SER A 141 -0.41 6.28 13.41
C SER A 141 -0.13 6.73 11.99
N ALA A 142 -0.39 5.84 11.03
CA ALA A 142 -0.29 6.12 9.61
C ALA A 142 -1.69 6.36 9.03
N TRP A 143 -1.80 7.33 8.13
CA TRP A 143 -3.05 7.76 7.52
C TRP A 143 -2.86 7.90 6.02
N SER A 144 -3.79 7.33 5.25
CA SER A 144 -3.80 7.46 3.79
C SER A 144 -4.60 8.69 3.39
N LEU A 145 -4.04 9.50 2.49
CA LEU A 145 -4.65 10.68 1.90
C LEU A 145 -4.49 10.64 0.38
N LYS A 146 -5.42 11.21 -0.37
CA LYS A 146 -5.22 11.37 -1.81
C LYS A 146 -4.09 12.39 -2.05
N LYS A 147 -3.24 12.13 -3.03
CA LYS A 147 -2.17 13.05 -3.43
C LYS A 147 -2.77 14.40 -3.82
N GLY A 148 -2.10 15.47 -3.39
CA GLY A 148 -2.63 16.83 -3.52
C GLY A 148 -3.60 17.22 -2.40
N GLY A 149 -3.91 16.33 -1.46
CA GLY A 149 -4.70 16.66 -0.26
C GLY A 149 -3.99 17.69 0.63
N THR A 150 -4.79 18.56 1.24
CA THR A 150 -4.32 19.65 2.08
C THR A 150 -4.09 19.21 3.53
N ALA A 151 -3.41 20.04 4.31
CA ALA A 151 -3.28 19.84 5.76
C ALA A 151 -4.64 19.83 6.46
N LEU A 152 -5.63 20.56 5.93
CA LEU A 152 -7.00 20.52 6.44
C LEU A 152 -7.67 19.16 6.17
N ASP A 153 -7.54 18.62 4.95
CA ASP A 153 -8.07 17.29 4.60
C ASP A 153 -7.41 16.20 5.45
N ALA A 154 -6.10 16.32 5.69
CA ALA A 154 -5.37 15.44 6.58
C ALA A 154 -5.88 15.54 8.03
N ALA A 155 -6.17 16.75 8.52
CA ALA A 155 -6.74 16.95 9.86
C ALA A 155 -8.11 16.28 9.99
N GLU A 156 -8.98 16.44 8.98
CA GLU A 156 -10.30 15.79 8.94
C GLU A 156 -10.19 14.27 8.95
N ARG A 157 -9.22 13.72 8.19
CA ARG A 157 -8.96 12.29 8.12
C ARG A 157 -8.57 11.68 9.47
N VAL A 158 -7.88 12.44 10.31
CA VAL A 158 -7.51 12.06 11.69
C VAL A 158 -8.70 12.21 12.63
N HIS A 159 -9.39 13.35 12.59
CA HIS A 159 -10.60 13.60 13.34
C HIS A 159 -11.35 14.83 12.81
N THR A 160 -12.67 14.75 12.64
CA THR A 160 -13.48 15.85 12.09
C THR A 160 -13.39 17.15 12.91
N ASP A 161 -13.23 17.07 14.23
CA ASP A 161 -13.02 18.26 15.07
C ASP A 161 -11.67 18.95 14.85
N PHE A 162 -10.62 18.23 14.41
CA PHE A 162 -9.33 18.84 14.13
C PHE A 162 -9.42 19.77 12.92
N ALA A 163 -10.23 19.41 11.92
CA ALA A 163 -10.48 20.28 10.78
C ALA A 163 -11.23 21.56 11.20
N LYS A 164 -12.27 21.44 12.03
CA LYS A 164 -13.06 22.60 12.51
C LYS A 164 -12.24 23.59 13.33
N LYS A 165 -11.34 23.07 14.17
CA LYS A 165 -10.52 23.87 15.08
C LYS A 165 -9.10 24.07 14.57
N PHE A 166 -8.83 23.82 13.28
CA PHE A 166 -7.48 23.88 12.73
C PHE A 166 -6.88 25.29 12.88
N ILE A 167 -5.69 25.38 13.48
CA ILE A 167 -4.91 26.62 13.55
C ILE A 167 -3.73 26.53 12.60
N LYS A 168 -2.84 25.56 12.83
CA LYS A 168 -1.62 25.31 12.05
C LYS A 168 -1.21 23.84 12.15
N ALA A 169 -0.34 23.40 11.25
CA ALA A 169 0.29 22.09 11.28
C ALA A 169 1.80 22.24 11.44
N GLU A 170 2.39 21.54 12.41
CA GLU A 170 3.84 21.33 12.47
C GLU A 170 4.17 20.12 11.59
N VAL A 171 5.00 20.30 10.56
CA VAL A 171 5.28 19.28 9.54
C VAL A 171 6.78 19.03 9.41
N ILE A 172 7.15 17.75 9.35
CA ILE A 172 8.51 17.30 9.03
C ILE A 172 8.44 15.97 8.30
N ASN A 173 9.31 15.74 7.31
CA ASN A 173 9.36 14.44 6.64
C ASN A 173 10.04 13.38 7.51
N VAL A 174 9.60 12.12 7.42
CA VAL A 174 10.18 10.99 8.14
C VAL A 174 11.70 10.92 7.96
N SER A 175 12.22 11.07 6.74
CA SER A 175 13.67 10.98 6.49
C SER A 175 14.44 12.02 7.31
N SER A 176 13.99 13.27 7.28
CA SER A 176 14.60 14.37 8.03
C SER A 176 14.49 14.16 9.54
N LEU A 177 13.39 13.58 10.04
CA LEU A 177 13.24 13.30 11.46
C LEU A 177 14.23 12.21 11.92
N LEU A 178 14.39 11.15 11.13
CA LEU A 178 15.30 10.05 11.41
C LEU A 178 16.77 10.50 11.37
N ASP A 179 17.14 11.33 10.39
CA ASP A 179 18.49 11.88 10.29
C ASP A 179 18.87 12.77 11.47
N ILE A 180 17.88 13.46 12.06
CA ILE A 180 18.12 14.40 13.15
C ILE A 180 18.25 13.70 14.50
N GLY A 181 17.45 12.65 14.74
CA GLY A 181 17.43 11.89 16.01
C GLY A 181 16.14 12.05 16.83
N GLY A 182 15.21 12.92 16.43
CA GLY A 182 13.90 13.05 17.07
C GLY A 182 13.22 14.41 16.95
N TRP A 183 11.99 14.50 17.45
CA TRP A 183 11.12 15.68 17.29
C TRP A 183 11.67 16.91 18.02
N LYS A 184 12.17 16.74 19.24
CA LYS A 184 12.74 17.82 20.05
C LYS A 184 13.95 18.44 19.36
N GLU A 185 14.89 17.62 18.92
CA GLU A 185 16.10 18.05 18.22
C GLU A 185 15.77 18.68 16.86
N ALA A 186 14.76 18.16 16.15
CA ALA A 186 14.28 18.75 14.90
C ALA A 186 13.67 20.14 15.12
N LYS A 187 12.99 20.35 16.25
CA LYS A 187 12.46 21.65 16.65
C LYS A 187 13.57 22.64 16.99
N GLU A 188 14.58 22.21 17.76
CA GLU A 188 15.75 23.01 18.12
C GLU A 188 16.59 23.41 16.89
N LYS A 189 16.70 22.51 15.90
CA LYS A 189 17.37 22.76 14.62
C LYS A 189 16.51 23.54 13.61
N GLY A 190 15.28 23.92 13.96
CA GLY A 190 14.37 24.68 13.09
C GLY A 190 13.95 23.93 11.82
N LYS A 191 13.94 22.60 11.85
CA LYS A 191 13.60 21.74 10.69
C LYS A 191 12.12 21.41 10.60
N ILE A 192 11.37 21.63 11.68
CA ILE A 192 9.91 21.53 11.70
C ILE A 192 9.32 22.79 11.06
N ARG A 193 8.55 22.61 9.99
CA ARG A 193 7.85 23.69 9.31
C ARG A 193 6.50 23.94 9.97
N LEU A 194 6.11 25.21 10.05
CA LEU A 194 4.77 25.62 10.48
C LEU A 194 3.93 25.95 9.25
N GLU A 195 3.03 25.04 8.92
CA GLU A 195 2.22 25.09 7.72
C GLU A 195 0.78 25.50 8.00
N GLY A 196 0.17 26.18 7.03
CA GLY A 196 -1.24 26.57 7.07
C GLY A 196 -2.16 25.45 6.57
N LYS A 197 -3.47 25.74 6.57
CA LYS A 197 -4.50 24.82 6.09
C LYS A 197 -4.32 24.39 4.62
N ASP A 198 -3.76 25.26 3.79
CA ASP A 198 -3.61 25.07 2.33
C ASP A 198 -2.31 24.32 1.95
N TYR A 199 -1.50 23.91 2.93
CA TYR A 199 -0.29 23.13 2.66
C TYR A 199 -0.65 21.78 2.06
N ILE A 200 0.01 21.43 0.96
CA ILE A 200 -0.17 20.14 0.30
C ILE A 200 0.69 19.10 1.00
N VAL A 201 0.02 18.12 1.62
CA VAL A 201 0.70 17.05 2.35
C VAL A 201 1.52 16.20 1.39
N GLN A 202 2.78 15.98 1.77
CA GLN A 202 3.71 15.15 1.01
C GLN A 202 3.73 13.72 1.57
N ASP A 203 4.12 12.77 0.71
CA ASP A 203 4.32 11.40 1.16
C ASP A 203 5.39 11.33 2.26
N LYS A 204 5.07 10.60 3.32
CA LYS A 204 5.87 10.44 4.53
C LYS A 204 6.06 11.71 5.34
N ASP A 205 5.14 12.67 5.25
CA ASP A 205 5.08 13.75 6.21
C ASP A 205 4.62 13.24 7.57
N ILE A 206 5.26 13.74 8.62
CA ILE A 206 4.81 13.61 10.00
C ILE A 206 4.21 14.94 10.39
N ILE A 207 2.95 14.91 10.82
CA ILE A 207 2.14 16.09 11.08
C ILE A 207 1.66 16.09 12.52
N GLU A 208 1.92 17.21 13.21
CA GLU A 208 1.31 17.53 14.50
C GLU A 208 0.34 18.70 14.31
N PHE A 209 -0.96 18.41 14.43
CA PHE A 209 -2.02 19.42 14.28
C PHE A 209 -2.14 20.28 15.54
N LYS A 210 -2.02 21.60 15.38
CA LYS A 210 -2.35 22.57 16.43
C LYS A 210 -3.80 22.99 16.23
N VAL A 211 -4.65 22.60 17.17
CA VAL A 211 -6.09 22.91 17.17
C VAL A 211 -6.41 23.89 18.28
N GLY A 212 -7.37 24.79 18.04
CA GLY A 212 -7.90 25.68 19.07
C GLY A 212 -8.63 24.89 20.15
N GLN A 213 -8.61 25.39 21.39
CA GLN A 213 -9.48 24.88 22.46
C GLN A 213 -10.94 25.16 22.14
#